data_AF-A0A955E9P2-F1
#
_entry.id   AF-A0A955E9P2-F1
#
_cell.length_a   1.000
_cell.length_b   1.000
_cell.length_c   1.000
_cell.angle_alpha   90.00
_cell.angle_beta   90.00
_cell.angle_gamma   90.00
#
_symmetry.space_group_name_H-M   'P 1'
#
loop_
_entity.id
_entity.type
_entity.pdbx_description
1 polymer ?
#
loop_
_entity_poly.entity_id
_entity_poly.type
_entity_poly.pdbx_seq_one_letter_code
_entity_poly.pdbx_strand_id
1 'polypeptide(L)'
;ESRAATMLRVEIQDAATTHTQWLTFDRYILDDETQQRLVSGTPPARFTLSDGRVFDIAIARRRMDLPAPVILEDFELLTHVGGFSGSAASVRDWVSHVAFQRDGEFSEKRTVAVNNPKPFGGYWYFQSFWDAPNQQRQTTGLTFTGLGVGNRHGVVLQLVGSAISVAGMIYAFYFKPIIKRRRADKVRAAVARGDFGDIAKQRLQAAPQGAES
;
A
#
# COMPACT_ATOMS: atom_id res chain seq x y z
N GLU A 1 10.55 17.48 -12.60
CA GLU A 1 11.26 17.02 -11.39
C GLU A 1 12.16 15.85 -11.73
N SER A 2 13.43 15.93 -11.37
CA SER A 2 14.39 14.81 -11.48
C SER A 2 14.06 13.80 -10.38
N ARG A 3 13.36 12.71 -10.74
CA ARG A 3 13.27 11.55 -9.83
C ARG A 3 14.69 11.01 -9.68
N ALA A 4 15.18 10.90 -8.45
CA ALA A 4 16.41 10.17 -8.16
C ALA A 4 16.28 8.76 -8.77
N ALA A 5 16.97 8.54 -9.88
CA ALA A 5 16.96 7.25 -10.54
C ALA A 5 17.84 6.31 -9.72
N THR A 6 17.25 5.24 -9.20
CA THR A 6 18.07 4.11 -8.74
C THR A 6 18.76 3.55 -9.98
N MET A 7 20.08 3.73 -10.03
CA MET A 7 20.93 3.28 -11.13
C MET A 7 21.94 2.28 -10.62
N LEU A 8 22.28 1.33 -11.47
CA LEU A 8 23.34 0.36 -11.20
C LEU A 8 24.29 0.37 -12.39
N ARG A 9 25.58 0.40 -12.10
CA ARG A 9 26.61 0.25 -13.12
C ARG A 9 26.85 -1.23 -13.34
N VAL A 10 26.63 -1.68 -14.57
CA VAL A 10 26.98 -3.04 -15.00
C VAL A 10 28.27 -2.98 -15.78
N GLU A 11 29.18 -3.87 -15.42
CA GLU A 11 30.44 -4.11 -16.12
C GLU A 11 30.46 -5.55 -16.60
N ILE A 12 30.66 -5.75 -17.90
CA ILE A 12 30.81 -7.06 -18.50
C ILE A 12 32.21 -7.12 -19.10
N GLN A 13 33.03 -8.01 -18.59
CA GLN A 13 34.37 -8.26 -19.10
C GLN A 13 34.36 -9.47 -20.02
N ASP A 14 34.84 -9.31 -21.25
CA ASP A 14 35.14 -10.41 -22.15
C ASP A 14 36.66 -10.52 -22.40
N ALA A 15 37.07 -11.40 -23.31
CA ALA A 15 38.49 -11.66 -23.58
C ALA A 15 39.24 -10.45 -24.19
N ALA A 16 38.52 -9.50 -24.80
CA ALA A 16 39.10 -8.39 -25.57
C ALA A 16 38.76 -7.02 -24.99
N THR A 17 37.67 -6.86 -24.26
CA THR A 17 37.13 -5.55 -23.86
C THR A 17 36.27 -5.63 -22.59
N THR A 18 36.22 -4.53 -21.85
CA THR A 18 35.26 -4.32 -20.76
C THR A 18 34.15 -3.39 -21.26
N HIS A 19 32.92 -3.87 -21.25
CA HIS A 19 31.72 -3.08 -21.52
C HIS A 19 31.17 -2.52 -20.22
N THR A 20 30.89 -1.21 -20.18
CA THR A 20 30.34 -0.54 -19.00
C THR A 20 29.09 0.24 -19.37
N GLN A 21 28.00 0.04 -18.64
CA GLN A 21 26.77 0.81 -18.84
C GLN A 21 26.03 1.04 -17.51
N TRP A 22 25.45 2.23 -17.36
CA TRP A 22 24.52 2.50 -16.28
C TRP A 22 23.11 2.05 -16.67
N LEU A 23 22.51 1.21 -15.84
CA LEU A 23 21.15 0.72 -16.00
C LEU A 23 20.22 1.46 -15.04
N THR A 24 19.09 1.92 -15.55
CA THR A 24 18.00 2.49 -14.77
C THR A 24 17.03 1.41 -14.32
N PHE A 25 16.55 1.51 -13.08
CA PHE A 25 15.51 0.61 -12.59
C PHE A 25 14.21 0.74 -13.40
N ASP A 26 13.73 -0.38 -13.92
CA ASP A 26 12.45 -0.53 -14.59
C ASP A 26 11.41 -1.14 -13.65
N ARG A 27 10.20 -0.59 -13.65
CA ARG A 27 9.10 -1.12 -12.85
C ARG A 27 8.46 -2.35 -13.47
N TYR A 28 8.47 -2.45 -14.80
CA TYR A 28 7.78 -3.49 -15.57
C TYR A 28 8.72 -4.05 -16.64
N ILE A 29 9.10 -5.32 -16.49
CA ILE A 29 9.87 -6.04 -17.50
C ILE A 29 8.95 -7.03 -18.21
N LEU A 30 8.84 -6.88 -19.53
CA LEU A 30 7.98 -7.64 -20.42
C LEU A 30 8.86 -8.33 -21.46
N ASP A 31 8.42 -9.51 -21.88
CA ASP A 31 9.19 -10.35 -22.81
C ASP A 31 9.06 -9.84 -24.26
N ASP A 32 7.99 -9.11 -24.57
CA ASP A 32 7.77 -8.48 -25.87
C ASP A 32 8.27 -7.03 -25.88
N GLU A 33 9.14 -6.70 -26.84
CA GLU A 33 9.76 -5.37 -26.93
C GLU A 33 8.74 -4.26 -27.23
N THR A 34 7.69 -4.56 -28.00
CA THR A 34 6.65 -3.58 -28.34
C THR A 34 5.86 -3.21 -27.09
N GLN A 35 5.45 -4.21 -26.31
CA GLN A 35 4.79 -4.01 -25.02
C GLN A 35 5.72 -3.32 -24.01
N GLN A 36 7.00 -3.69 -23.96
CA GLN A 36 7.98 -3.07 -23.07
C GLN A 36 8.10 -1.56 -23.33
N ARG A 37 8.22 -1.17 -24.60
CA ARG A 37 8.27 0.24 -25.02
C ARG A 37 6.96 0.98 -24.70
N LEU A 38 5.82 0.31 -24.85
CA LEU A 38 4.51 0.88 -24.56
C LEU A 38 4.33 1.16 -23.04
N VAL A 39 4.70 0.20 -22.20
CA VAL A 39 4.45 0.26 -20.75
C VAL A 39 5.54 1.05 -20.01
N SER A 40 6.80 0.68 -20.19
CA SER A 40 7.93 1.33 -19.49
C SER A 40 8.50 2.50 -20.29
N GLY A 41 8.63 2.34 -21.60
CA GLY A 41 9.29 3.32 -22.48
C GLY A 41 10.80 3.16 -22.54
N THR A 42 11.41 2.24 -21.79
CA THR A 42 12.85 1.94 -21.86
C THR A 42 13.05 0.45 -22.15
N PRO A 43 13.67 0.09 -23.29
CA PRO A 43 14.03 -1.30 -23.55
C PRO A 43 15.22 -1.73 -22.69
N PRO A 44 15.43 -3.05 -22.49
CA PRO A 44 16.64 -3.58 -21.87
C PRO A 44 17.91 -3.06 -22.55
N ALA A 45 19.00 -2.95 -21.80
CA ALA A 45 20.30 -2.57 -22.34
C ALA A 45 20.93 -3.76 -23.07
N ARG A 46 21.29 -3.55 -24.33
CA ARG A 46 21.91 -4.57 -25.18
C ARG A 46 23.43 -4.50 -25.13
N PHE A 47 24.08 -5.62 -24.84
CA PHE A 47 25.52 -5.80 -24.88
C PHE A 47 25.88 -6.78 -25.98
N THR A 48 26.80 -6.40 -26.87
CA THR A 48 27.38 -7.28 -27.89
C THR A 48 28.83 -7.54 -27.53
N LEU A 49 29.18 -8.80 -27.28
CA LEU A 49 30.55 -9.21 -26.95
C LEU A 49 31.41 -9.35 -28.21
N SER A 50 32.73 -9.38 -28.02
CA SER A 50 33.73 -9.59 -29.07
C SER A 50 33.59 -10.92 -29.83
N ASP A 51 32.98 -11.94 -29.22
CA ASP A 51 32.68 -13.23 -29.83
C ASP A 51 31.33 -13.27 -30.57
N GLY A 52 30.62 -12.14 -30.64
CA GLY A 52 29.33 -12.00 -31.31
C GLY A 52 28.11 -12.40 -30.47
N ARG A 53 28.29 -12.88 -29.23
CA ARG A 53 27.15 -13.12 -28.31
C ARG A 53 26.48 -11.80 -27.92
N VAL A 54 25.16 -11.84 -27.78
CA VAL A 54 24.34 -10.67 -27.41
C VAL A 54 23.56 -10.97 -26.14
N PHE A 55 23.57 -10.02 -25.20
CA PHE A 55 22.84 -10.08 -23.94
C PHE A 55 21.98 -8.83 -23.79
N ASP A 56 20.71 -9.03 -23.43
CA ASP A 56 19.81 -7.96 -23.03
C ASP A 56 19.70 -7.99 -21.49
N ILE A 57 20.10 -6.89 -20.83
CA ILE A 57 20.14 -6.77 -19.37
C ILE A 57 19.23 -5.63 -18.92
N ALA A 58 18.39 -5.91 -17.93
CA ALA A 58 17.55 -4.92 -17.27
C ALA A 58 17.53 -5.14 -15.76
N ILE A 59 17.25 -4.08 -15.01
CA ILE A 59 17.08 -4.14 -13.56
C ILE A 59 15.63 -3.83 -13.27
N ALA A 60 14.93 -4.81 -12.72
CA ALA A 60 13.50 -4.67 -12.48
C ALA A 60 13.07 -5.37 -11.19
N ARG A 61 11.79 -5.25 -10.88
CA ARG A 61 11.17 -6.07 -9.83
C ARG A 61 11.18 -7.53 -10.24
N ARG A 62 11.36 -8.42 -9.26
CA ARG A 62 11.14 -9.85 -9.46
C ARG A 62 9.69 -10.08 -9.87
N ARG A 63 9.48 -10.79 -11.00
CA ARG A 63 8.17 -11.33 -11.39
C ARG A 63 7.84 -12.51 -10.48
N MET A 64 6.61 -12.54 -9.99
CA MET A 64 6.07 -13.66 -9.24
C MET A 64 4.78 -14.09 -9.92
N ASP A 65 4.54 -15.40 -9.92
CA ASP A 65 3.30 -15.93 -10.45
C ASP A 65 2.11 -15.41 -9.65
N LEU A 66 1.03 -15.15 -10.36
CA LEU A 66 -0.22 -14.84 -9.71
C LEU A 66 -0.76 -16.11 -9.04
N PRO A 67 -1.44 -15.97 -7.88
CA PRO A 67 -2.09 -17.10 -7.19
C PRO A 67 -3.11 -17.85 -8.06
N ALA A 68 -3.64 -17.16 -9.07
CA ALA A 68 -4.50 -17.70 -10.10
C ALA A 68 -4.31 -16.92 -11.41
N PRO A 69 -4.41 -17.57 -12.57
CA PRO A 69 -4.47 -16.89 -13.84
C PRO A 69 -5.62 -15.88 -13.87
N VAL A 70 -5.36 -14.71 -14.46
CA VAL A 70 -6.35 -13.64 -14.62
C VAL A 70 -6.34 -13.19 -16.07
N ILE A 71 -7.53 -12.96 -16.61
CA ILE A 71 -7.70 -12.36 -17.93
C ILE A 71 -8.46 -11.04 -17.80
N LEU A 72 -8.12 -10.10 -18.68
CA LEU A 72 -8.90 -8.90 -18.91
C LEU A 72 -9.93 -9.21 -19.98
N GLU A 73 -11.21 -9.19 -19.60
CA GLU A 73 -12.33 -9.39 -20.53
C GLU A 73 -12.64 -8.09 -21.28
N ASP A 74 -12.69 -6.97 -20.54
CA ASP A 74 -13.07 -5.68 -21.10
C ASP A 74 -12.54 -4.54 -20.24
N PHE A 75 -12.41 -3.36 -20.86
CA PHE A 75 -11.94 -2.14 -20.24
C PHE A 75 -12.82 -0.96 -20.61
N GLU A 76 -13.45 -0.36 -19.60
CA GLU A 76 -14.43 0.70 -19.79
C GLU A 76 -13.96 2.01 -19.16
N LEU A 77 -14.26 3.11 -19.86
CA LEU A 77 -14.09 4.47 -19.37
C LEU A 77 -15.48 5.03 -19.03
N LEU A 78 -15.75 5.19 -17.73
CA LEU A 78 -16.96 5.82 -17.22
C LEU A 78 -16.73 7.34 -17.13
N THR A 79 -17.60 8.11 -17.76
CA THR A 79 -17.61 9.57 -17.67
C THR A 79 -18.77 10.02 -16.78
N HIS A 80 -18.44 10.65 -15.65
CA HIS A 80 -19.46 11.27 -14.80
C HIS A 80 -19.68 12.71 -15.26
N VAL A 81 -20.86 12.96 -15.84
CA VAL A 81 -21.30 14.31 -16.20
C VAL A 81 -21.82 14.99 -14.92
N GLY A 82 -21.07 15.96 -14.37
CA GLY A 82 -21.55 16.77 -13.23
C GLY A 82 -20.49 17.34 -12.27
N GLY A 83 -19.25 16.83 -12.28
CA GLY A 83 -18.18 17.33 -11.41
C GLY A 83 -17.42 18.51 -12.02
N PHE A 84 -18.01 19.72 -12.02
CA PHE A 84 -17.37 20.93 -12.54
C PHE A 84 -16.67 21.72 -11.42
N SER A 85 -15.33 21.70 -11.40
CA SER A 85 -14.50 22.68 -10.65
C SER A 85 -13.41 23.26 -11.54
N GLY A 86 -13.82 23.98 -12.59
CA GLY A 86 -13.02 25.01 -13.27
C GLY A 86 -11.74 24.62 -14.01
N SER A 87 -11.26 23.37 -13.94
CA SER A 87 -9.98 22.97 -14.58
C SER A 87 -9.92 21.53 -15.12
N ALA A 88 -10.88 20.67 -14.81
CA ALA A 88 -11.00 19.33 -15.38
C ALA A 88 -12.46 19.04 -15.77
N ALA A 89 -12.72 18.86 -17.06
CA ALA A 89 -14.02 18.45 -17.56
C ALA A 89 -14.19 16.93 -17.35
N SER A 90 -15.19 16.53 -16.56
CA SER A 90 -15.57 15.15 -16.21
C SER A 90 -14.56 14.38 -15.34
N VAL A 91 -15.02 13.89 -14.18
CA VAL A 91 -14.30 12.82 -13.46
C VAL A 91 -14.46 11.56 -14.30
N ARG A 92 -13.32 11.02 -14.71
CA ARG A 92 -13.21 9.79 -15.49
C ARG A 92 -12.85 8.67 -14.54
N ASP A 93 -13.71 7.67 -14.47
CA ASP A 93 -13.40 6.42 -13.78
C ASP A 93 -13.06 5.38 -14.84
N TRP A 94 -11.97 4.67 -14.62
CA TRP A 94 -11.65 3.50 -15.42
C TRP A 94 -12.07 2.26 -14.66
N VAL A 95 -12.58 1.30 -15.42
CA VAL A 95 -13.12 0.06 -14.89
C VAL A 95 -12.56 -1.10 -15.69
N SER A 96 -11.94 -2.04 -14.99
CA SER A 96 -11.40 -3.26 -15.58
C SER A 96 -12.33 -4.42 -15.26
N HIS A 97 -12.75 -5.15 -16.28
CA HIS A 97 -13.54 -6.35 -16.12
C HIS A 97 -12.65 -7.56 -16.28
N VAL A 98 -12.52 -8.35 -15.20
CA VAL A 98 -11.58 -9.46 -15.15
C VAL A 98 -12.28 -10.76 -14.81
N ALA A 99 -11.77 -11.86 -15.34
CA ALA A 99 -12.16 -13.21 -14.93
C ALA A 99 -10.92 -13.93 -14.38
N PHE A 100 -11.13 -14.75 -13.36
CA PHE A 100 -10.06 -15.49 -12.70
C PHE A 100 -10.24 -16.98 -12.95
N GLN A 101 -9.17 -17.67 -13.29
CA GLN A 101 -9.23 -19.12 -13.49
C GLN A 101 -9.11 -19.86 -12.16
N ARG A 102 -10.02 -20.80 -11.91
CA ARG A 102 -9.97 -21.76 -10.80
C ARG A 102 -10.32 -23.14 -11.34
N ASP A 103 -9.47 -24.12 -11.03
CA ASP A 103 -9.66 -25.52 -11.41
C ASP A 103 -9.90 -25.73 -12.94
N GLY A 104 -9.24 -24.89 -13.75
CA GLY A 104 -9.36 -24.92 -15.22
C GLY A 104 -10.49 -24.08 -15.79
N GLU A 105 -11.46 -23.65 -14.98
CA GLU A 105 -12.60 -22.84 -15.41
C GLU A 105 -12.44 -21.37 -15.03
N PHE A 106 -12.91 -20.46 -15.90
CA PHE A 106 -12.95 -19.04 -15.58
C PHE A 106 -14.17 -18.71 -14.72
N SER A 107 -13.96 -17.91 -13.68
CA SER A 107 -15.02 -17.38 -12.85
C SER A 107 -15.93 -16.44 -13.65
N GLU A 108 -17.08 -16.11 -13.08
CA GLU A 108 -17.88 -14.98 -13.56
C GLU A 108 -17.04 -13.69 -13.63
N LYS A 109 -17.35 -12.85 -14.62
CA LYS A 109 -16.74 -11.53 -14.84
C LYS A 109 -16.90 -10.67 -13.59
N ARG A 110 -15.77 -10.16 -13.08
CA ARG A 110 -15.72 -9.27 -11.92
C ARG A 110 -15.26 -7.89 -12.34
N THR A 111 -16.07 -6.92 -11.99
CA THR A 111 -15.75 -5.51 -12.18
C THR A 111 -14.81 -5.01 -11.09
N VAL A 112 -13.64 -4.55 -11.48
CA VAL A 112 -12.58 -4.05 -10.59
C VAL A 112 -12.30 -2.59 -10.91
N ALA A 113 -12.31 -1.75 -9.87
CA ALA A 113 -11.99 -0.32 -9.97
C ALA A 113 -11.08 0.09 -8.80
N VAL A 114 -10.47 1.27 -8.86
CA VAL A 114 -9.54 1.79 -7.84
C VAL A 114 -10.15 1.71 -6.44
N ASN A 115 -11.41 2.14 -6.31
CA ASN A 115 -12.14 2.21 -5.04
C ASN A 115 -13.07 1.01 -4.79
N ASN A 116 -13.07 0.01 -5.68
CA ASN A 116 -13.91 -1.19 -5.55
C ASN A 116 -13.06 -2.46 -5.73
N PRO A 117 -12.14 -2.73 -4.79
CA PRO A 117 -11.26 -3.89 -4.88
C PRO A 117 -12.07 -5.18 -4.72
N LYS A 118 -11.77 -6.21 -5.51
CA LYS A 118 -12.45 -7.51 -5.47
C LYS A 118 -11.56 -8.60 -4.87
N PRO A 119 -12.05 -9.37 -3.89
CA PRO A 119 -11.28 -10.47 -3.33
C PRO A 119 -11.31 -11.69 -4.25
N PHE A 120 -10.17 -12.35 -4.43
CA PHE A 120 -10.06 -13.67 -5.07
C PHE A 120 -8.82 -14.39 -4.54
N GLY A 121 -8.93 -15.70 -4.25
CA GLY A 121 -7.77 -16.53 -3.84
C GLY A 121 -7.00 -16.03 -2.60
N GLY A 122 -7.61 -15.26 -1.70
CA GLY A 122 -6.93 -14.67 -0.53
C GLY A 122 -6.25 -13.32 -0.80
N TYR A 123 -6.35 -12.80 -2.01
CA TYR A 123 -5.79 -11.52 -2.44
C TYR A 123 -6.91 -10.54 -2.81
N TRP A 124 -6.56 -9.27 -2.87
CA TRP A 124 -7.43 -8.19 -3.31
C TRP A 124 -6.91 -7.60 -4.61
N TYR A 125 -7.78 -7.56 -5.61
CA TYR A 125 -7.49 -7.04 -6.93
C TYR A 125 -8.15 -5.68 -7.09
N PHE A 126 -7.40 -4.69 -7.55
CA PHE A 126 -7.87 -3.33 -7.75
C PHE A 126 -7.21 -2.72 -8.97
N GLN A 127 -7.85 -1.74 -9.59
CA GLN A 127 -7.19 -1.02 -10.66
C GLN A 127 -6.14 -0.08 -10.07
N SER A 128 -4.89 -0.20 -10.53
CA SER A 128 -3.75 0.52 -9.97
C SER A 128 -3.30 1.70 -10.83
N PHE A 129 -3.37 1.57 -12.16
CA PHE A 129 -3.11 2.64 -13.13
C PHE A 129 -3.69 2.25 -14.49
N TRP A 130 -3.55 3.14 -15.46
CA TRP A 130 -3.99 2.96 -16.85
C TRP A 130 -3.06 3.77 -17.77
N ASP A 131 -3.13 3.52 -19.07
CA ASP A 131 -2.26 4.15 -20.08
C ASP A 131 -2.67 5.57 -20.44
N ALA A 132 -2.54 6.53 -19.52
CA ALA A 132 -2.96 7.92 -19.76
C ALA A 132 -2.53 8.47 -21.15
N PRO A 133 -3.43 9.16 -21.90
CA PRO A 133 -3.15 9.63 -23.23
C PRO A 133 -1.88 10.46 -23.23
N ASN A 134 -0.91 10.01 -24.02
CA ASN A 134 0.38 10.65 -24.12
C ASN A 134 0.78 10.70 -25.60
N GLN A 135 0.86 11.93 -26.13
CA GLN A 135 1.22 12.16 -27.53
C GLN A 135 2.61 11.62 -27.88
N GLN A 136 3.56 11.64 -26.92
CA GLN A 136 4.91 11.11 -27.14
C GLN A 136 4.93 9.58 -27.23
N ARG A 137 4.00 8.90 -26.53
CA ARG A 137 3.90 7.43 -26.52
C ARG A 137 2.82 6.89 -27.44
N GLN A 138 2.11 7.77 -28.16
CA GLN A 138 0.99 7.44 -29.05
C GLN A 138 -0.10 6.61 -28.35
N THR A 139 -0.29 6.77 -27.03
CA THR A 139 -1.33 6.07 -26.28
C THR A 139 -2.63 6.86 -26.32
N THR A 140 -3.74 6.16 -26.56
CA THR A 140 -5.09 6.77 -26.61
C THR A 140 -5.79 6.73 -25.26
N GLY A 141 -5.23 6.07 -24.23
CA GLY A 141 -5.92 5.90 -22.95
C GLY A 141 -6.69 4.60 -22.76
N LEU A 142 -6.62 3.71 -23.75
CA LEU A 142 -7.39 2.46 -23.82
C LEU A 142 -6.53 1.27 -24.27
N THR A 143 -5.21 1.39 -24.20
CA THR A 143 -4.29 0.36 -24.71
C THR A 143 -3.99 -0.69 -23.65
N PHE A 144 -3.86 -0.29 -22.38
CA PHE A 144 -3.61 -1.22 -21.28
C PHE A 144 -4.04 -0.65 -19.92
N THR A 145 -4.35 -1.57 -19.00
CA THR A 145 -4.66 -1.25 -17.59
C THR A 145 -3.70 -1.98 -16.65
N GLY A 146 -3.38 -1.34 -15.54
CA GLY A 146 -2.56 -1.92 -14.49
C GLY A 146 -3.43 -2.54 -13.41
N LEU A 147 -3.41 -3.87 -13.27
CA LEU A 147 -4.07 -4.57 -12.18
C LEU A 147 -3.15 -4.63 -10.95
N GLY A 148 -3.56 -3.98 -9.87
CA GLY A 148 -2.92 -4.07 -8.57
C GLY A 148 -3.38 -5.31 -7.82
N VAL A 149 -2.42 -6.02 -7.21
CA VAL A 149 -2.68 -7.19 -6.36
C VAL A 149 -2.12 -6.91 -4.97
N GLY A 150 -2.99 -6.96 -3.97
CA GLY A 150 -2.66 -6.63 -2.59
C GLY A 150 -3.04 -7.76 -1.63
N ASN A 151 -2.22 -7.95 -0.61
CA ASN A 151 -2.54 -8.79 0.54
C ASN A 151 -2.99 -7.91 1.72
N ARG A 152 -4.07 -8.30 2.42
CA ARG A 152 -4.61 -7.59 3.60
C ARG A 152 -4.42 -8.32 4.94
N HIS A 153 -3.59 -9.36 5.01
CA HIS A 153 -3.40 -10.13 6.26
C HIS A 153 -3.01 -9.25 7.48
N GLY A 154 -2.24 -8.17 7.27
CA GLY A 154 -1.81 -7.26 8.36
C GLY A 154 -2.88 -6.26 8.84
N VAL A 155 -3.96 -6.04 8.08
CA VAL A 155 -4.96 -5.01 8.39
C VAL A 155 -5.71 -5.34 9.69
N VAL A 156 -6.00 -6.63 9.91
CA VAL A 156 -6.68 -7.08 11.14
C VAL A 156 -5.83 -6.78 12.37
N LEU A 157 -4.51 -7.03 12.30
CA LEU A 157 -3.60 -6.76 13.41
C LEU A 157 -3.52 -5.26 13.72
N GLN A 158 -3.50 -4.42 12.68
CA GLN A 158 -3.55 -2.96 12.83
C GLN A 158 -4.88 -2.50 13.46
N LEU A 159 -6.00 -3.09 13.07
CA LEU A 159 -7.32 -2.79 13.66
C LEU A 159 -7.36 -3.16 15.14
N VAL A 160 -6.83 -4.33 15.50
CA VAL A 160 -6.72 -4.77 16.91
C VAL A 160 -5.85 -3.81 17.70
N GLY A 161 -4.68 -3.42 17.17
CA GLY A 161 -3.80 -2.44 17.83
C GLY A 161 -4.47 -1.07 18.04
N SER A 162 -5.22 -0.60 17.04
CA SER A 162 -6.01 0.62 17.13
C SER A 162 -7.11 0.51 18.20
N ALA A 163 -7.86 -0.59 18.21
CA ALA A 163 -8.92 -0.84 19.21
C ALA A 163 -8.37 -0.91 20.64
N ILE A 164 -7.23 -1.58 20.86
CA ILE A 164 -6.55 -1.64 22.15
C ILE A 164 -6.11 -0.24 22.60
N SER A 165 -5.58 0.58 21.68
CA SER A 165 -5.15 1.94 21.99
C SER A 165 -6.32 2.82 22.44
N VAL A 166 -7.46 2.74 21.74
CA VAL A 166 -8.69 3.45 22.12
C VAL A 166 -9.22 2.96 23.47
N ALA A 167 -9.28 1.64 23.68
CA ALA A 167 -9.70 1.06 24.95
C ALA A 167 -8.78 1.49 26.11
N GLY A 168 -7.47 1.54 25.88
CA GLY A 168 -6.48 2.01 26.85
C GLY A 168 -6.68 3.46 27.25
N MET A 169 -6.99 4.34 26.29
CA MET A 169 -7.34 5.74 26.58
C MET A 169 -8.63 5.83 27.41
N ILE A 170 -9.69 5.10 27.03
CA ILE A 170 -10.94 5.07 27.80
C ILE A 170 -10.66 4.61 29.23
N TYR A 171 -9.86 3.55 29.41
CA TYR A 171 -9.47 3.07 30.73
C TYR A 171 -8.68 4.11 31.54
N ALA A 172 -7.68 4.74 30.92
CA ALA A 172 -6.80 5.69 31.58
C ALA A 172 -7.50 6.97 32.03
N PHE A 173 -8.45 7.47 31.24
CA PHE A 173 -9.13 8.75 31.50
C PHE A 173 -10.47 8.61 32.22
N TYR A 174 -11.19 7.50 32.09
CA TYR A 174 -12.49 7.34 32.73
C TYR A 174 -12.46 6.37 33.90
N PHE A 175 -11.89 5.16 33.71
CA PHE A 175 -11.93 4.14 34.75
C PHE A 175 -10.89 4.37 35.85
N LYS A 176 -9.64 4.65 35.48
CA LYS A 176 -8.55 4.86 36.44
C LYS A 176 -8.84 6.01 37.43
N PRO A 177 -9.38 7.18 37.03
CA PRO A 177 -9.71 8.23 37.98
C PRO A 177 -10.84 7.84 38.94
N ILE A 178 -11.88 7.15 38.45
CA ILE A 178 -12.99 6.68 39.31
C ILE A 178 -12.48 5.69 40.36
N ILE A 179 -11.64 4.73 39.96
CA ILE A 179 -11.06 3.75 40.88
C ILE A 179 -10.17 4.45 41.91
N LYS A 180 -9.36 5.42 41.48
CA LYS A 180 -8.49 6.20 42.37
C LYS A 180 -9.32 7.03 43.37
N ARG A 181 -10.39 7.69 42.92
CA ARG A 181 -11.34 8.44 43.78
C ARG A 181 -11.97 7.51 44.83
N ARG A 182 -12.54 6.38 44.42
CA ARG A 182 -13.14 5.40 45.34
C ARG A 182 -12.16 4.85 46.38
N ARG A 183 -10.90 4.62 46.00
CA ARG A 183 -9.86 4.18 46.95
C ARG A 183 -9.50 5.30 47.93
N ALA A 184 -9.38 6.54 47.46
CA ALA A 184 -9.13 7.69 48.32
C ALA A 184 -10.27 7.90 49.34
N ASP A 185 -11.53 7.78 48.90
CA ASP A 185 -12.70 7.91 49.77
C ASP A 185 -12.74 6.82 50.84
N LYS A 186 -12.45 5.57 50.48
CA LYS A 186 -12.36 4.46 51.45
C LYS A 186 -11.26 4.68 52.49
N VAL A 187 -10.10 5.19 52.08
CA VAL A 187 -8.99 5.50 52.99
C VAL A 187 -9.37 6.66 53.92
N ARG A 188 -9.97 7.74 53.39
CA ARG A 188 -10.45 8.86 54.21
C ARG A 188 -11.51 8.42 55.23
N ALA A 189 -12.47 7.58 54.81
CA ALA A 189 -13.50 7.04 55.69
C ALA A 189 -12.91 6.15 56.81
N ALA A 190 -11.95 5.28 56.50
CA ALA A 190 -11.29 4.45 57.50
C ALA A 190 -10.40 5.26 58.47
N VAL A 191 -9.75 6.33 58.01
CA VAL A 191 -9.05 7.28 58.90
C VAL A 191 -10.03 8.05 59.79
N ALA A 192 -11.18 8.46 59.27
CA ALA A 192 -12.23 9.12 60.05
C ALA A 192 -12.84 8.20 61.12
N ARG A 193 -12.93 6.88 60.85
CA ARG A 193 -13.35 5.86 61.82
C ARG A 193 -12.28 5.52 62.87
N GLY A 194 -11.06 6.03 62.73
CA GLY A 194 -9.97 5.78 63.68
C GLY A 194 -9.26 4.43 63.48
N ASP A 195 -9.46 3.74 62.36
CA ASP A 195 -8.85 2.43 62.07
C ASP A 195 -7.32 2.51 61.85
N PHE A 196 -6.74 3.71 61.77
CA PHE A 196 -5.31 3.93 61.57
C PHE A 196 -4.70 4.79 62.68
N GLY A 197 -3.54 4.36 63.20
CA GLY A 197 -2.77 5.09 64.22
C GLY A 197 -2.21 6.45 63.75
N ASP A 198 -1.77 7.29 64.68
CA ASP A 198 -1.50 8.73 64.52
C ASP A 198 -0.57 9.11 63.35
N ILE A 199 0.31 8.20 62.93
CA ILE A 199 1.22 8.38 61.78
C ILE A 199 0.44 8.49 60.44
N ALA A 200 -0.69 7.81 60.30
CA ALA A 200 -1.51 7.87 59.09
C ALA A 200 -2.31 9.18 58.99
N LYS A 201 -2.73 9.74 60.13
CA LYS A 201 -3.41 11.05 60.20
C LYS A 201 -2.47 12.19 59.78
N GLN A 202 -1.22 12.18 60.23
CA GLN A 202 -0.22 13.18 59.85
C GLN A 202 0.11 13.17 58.35
N ARG A 203 0.20 12.01 57.71
CA ARG A 203 0.48 11.91 56.27
C ARG A 203 -0.68 12.38 55.37
N LEU A 204 -1.93 12.29 55.85
CA LEU A 204 -3.10 12.79 55.13
C LEU A 204 -3.24 14.32 55.24
N GLN A 205 -2.86 14.91 56.38
CA GLN A 205 -2.82 16.36 56.56
C GLN A 205 -1.69 17.02 55.75
N ALA A 206 -0.60 16.29 55.46
CA ALA A 206 0.53 16.76 54.66
C ALA A 206 0.35 16.56 53.13
N ALA A 207 -0.74 15.94 52.67
CA ALA A 207 -0.99 15.76 51.24
C ALA A 207 -1.51 17.08 50.62
N PRO A 208 -0.86 17.62 49.57
CA PRO A 208 -1.23 18.92 49.01
C PRO A 208 -2.66 18.92 48.47
N GLN A 209 -3.45 19.91 48.91
CA GLN A 209 -4.78 20.23 48.38
C GLN A 209 -4.64 20.79 46.96
N GLY A 210 -4.51 19.91 45.96
CA GLY A 210 -4.29 20.32 44.59
C GLY A 210 -4.51 19.19 43.60
N ALA A 211 -5.76 18.73 43.49
CA ALA A 211 -6.24 17.93 42.36
C ALA A 211 -7.78 17.96 42.29
N GLU A 212 -8.37 19.16 42.33
CA GLU A 212 -9.71 19.41 41.81
C GLU A 212 -9.56 20.21 40.51
N SER A 213 -9.62 19.49 39.39
CA SER A 213 -10.06 19.94 38.07
C SER A 213 -10.56 18.70 37.32
#